data_AF-A0A1H8PUJ9-F1
#
_entry.id   AF-A0A1H8PUJ9-F1
#
_cell.length_a   1.000
_cell.length_b   1.000
_cell.length_c   1.000
_cell.angle_alpha   90.00
_cell.angle_beta   90.00
_cell.angle_gamma   90.00
#
_symmetry.space_group_name_H-M   'P 1'
#
loop_
_entity.id
_entity.type
_entity.pdbx_description
1 polymer ?
#
loop_
_entity_poly.entity_id
_entity_poly.type
_entity_poly.pdbx_seq_one_letter_code
_entity_poly.pdbx_strand_id
1 'polypeptide(L)'
;MKCINSNCQKEISDDAKFCNYCGTNQPERTKCSKCKCVNIPQKAIFCPDCGERLDTSPGGAEILRLALNLTESKQREKEFRLEEERKKREVEEKRLAEIKAKEEENRRKQEERKKREAEEKRLVEIKVKQEEIRQHKLAEFNKKKKPIEKEIADLKLSLEKLNHKEKLYMNNRFLFEKENAILSRWRSSGLGDKIEMLKKDYSNEYQWWQEMLSYWISFLSSGWDSYPICFKEYFMNFLFIITYPFRLIVLIPWLWIIILFLPIYIIGYPFYKIGYWFDLLKLGWSYKKKHKEQQNIYCKEMDRIDIDKCKIEIFDISDQISSLQDKLNSIEEEYQTVIRIW
;
A
#
# COMPACT_ATOMS: atom_id res chain seq x y z
N MET A 1 48.65 41.94 130.64
CA MET A 1 49.35 43.25 130.71
C MET A 1 48.57 44.26 131.56
N LYS A 2 49.20 45.32 132.10
CA LYS A 2 48.45 46.42 132.75
C LYS A 2 47.89 47.39 131.70
N CYS A 3 46.70 47.93 131.96
CA CYS A 3 46.11 48.97 131.11
C CYS A 3 47.07 50.17 130.95
N ILE A 4 47.24 50.67 129.72
CA ILE A 4 48.11 51.82 129.42
C ILE A 4 47.69 53.13 130.11
N ASN A 5 46.42 53.23 130.53
CA ASN A 5 45.94 54.38 131.29
C ASN A 5 46.50 54.34 132.72
N SER A 6 47.36 55.30 133.04
CA SER A 6 48.05 55.43 134.33
C SER A 6 47.11 55.53 135.53
N ASN A 7 45.86 55.96 135.33
CA ASN A 7 44.85 56.05 136.39
C ASN A 7 44.08 54.74 136.63
N CYS A 8 44.10 53.79 135.68
CA CYS A 8 43.36 52.53 135.81
C CYS A 8 44.23 51.43 136.43
N GLN A 9 45.42 51.20 135.86
CA GLN A 9 46.41 50.19 136.27
C GLN A 9 45.93 48.74 136.48
N LYS A 10 44.67 48.41 136.17
CA LYS A 10 44.13 47.05 136.25
C LYS A 10 44.77 46.14 135.21
N GLU A 11 44.93 44.87 135.57
CA GLU A 11 45.40 43.83 134.67
C GLU A 11 44.31 43.46 133.65
N ILE A 12 44.72 43.37 132.40
CA ILE A 12 43.89 43.00 131.25
C ILE A 12 44.60 41.92 130.43
N SER A 13 43.80 41.15 129.68
CA SER A 13 44.32 40.12 128.76
C SER A 13 45.25 40.73 127.72
N ASP A 14 46.31 40.00 127.32
CA ASP A 14 47.30 40.47 126.36
C ASP A 14 46.72 40.65 124.94
N ASP A 15 45.58 40.02 124.65
CA ASP A 15 44.87 40.13 123.36
C ASP A 15 43.70 41.15 123.40
N ALA A 16 43.50 41.84 124.52
CA ALA A 16 42.39 42.78 124.66
C ALA A 16 42.66 44.08 123.87
N LYS A 17 41.85 44.36 122.84
CA LYS A 17 41.91 45.62 122.08
C LYS A 17 41.50 46.84 122.91
N PHE A 18 40.72 46.64 123.98
CA PHE A 18 40.27 47.72 124.87
C PHE A 18 40.36 47.27 126.33
N CYS A 19 40.59 48.21 127.24
CA CYS A 19 40.51 47.91 128.68
C CYS A 19 39.05 47.78 129.10
N ASN A 20 38.65 46.60 129.57
CA ASN A 20 37.28 46.32 130.01
C ASN A 20 36.82 47.17 131.22
N TYR A 21 37.73 47.88 131.88
CA TYR A 21 37.42 48.69 133.07
C TYR A 21 37.32 50.19 132.80
N CYS A 22 38.18 50.75 131.94
CA CYS A 22 38.22 52.19 131.67
C CYS A 22 37.97 52.54 130.19
N GLY A 23 37.72 51.56 129.33
CA GLY A 23 37.44 51.75 127.91
C GLY A 23 38.63 52.21 127.06
N THR A 24 39.81 52.43 127.65
CA THR A 24 40.99 52.90 126.92
C THR A 24 41.45 51.84 125.90
N ASN A 25 41.58 52.24 124.63
CA ASN A 25 42.08 51.41 123.53
C ASN A 25 43.54 50.99 123.81
N GLN A 26 43.82 49.70 123.72
CA GLN A 26 45.17 49.17 123.87
C GLN A 26 45.80 49.06 122.48
N PRO A 27 47.04 49.55 122.29
CA PRO A 27 47.70 49.45 121.00
C PRO A 27 47.82 47.97 120.60
N GLU A 28 47.29 47.61 119.42
CA GLU A 28 47.37 46.24 118.89
C GLU A 28 48.85 45.92 118.62
N ARG A 29 49.40 44.97 119.36
CA ARG A 29 50.80 44.58 119.27
C ARG A 29 50.96 43.58 118.13
N THR A 30 51.62 43.97 117.06
CA THR A 30 52.02 43.03 116.01
C THR A 30 53.23 42.22 116.49
N LYS A 31 53.18 40.90 116.25
CA LYS A 31 54.28 39.97 116.50
C LYS A 31 55.04 39.76 115.19
N CYS A 32 56.38 39.76 115.24
CA CYS A 32 57.16 39.35 114.08
C CYS A 32 56.96 37.84 113.84
N SER A 33 56.66 37.45 112.60
CA SER A 33 56.51 36.04 112.20
C SER A 33 57.80 35.23 112.34
N LYS A 34 58.96 35.89 112.28
CA LYS A 34 60.29 35.24 112.24
C LYS A 34 60.95 35.13 113.62
N CYS A 35 61.16 36.25 114.30
CA CYS A 35 61.84 36.25 115.62
C CYS A 35 60.88 36.15 116.81
N LYS A 36 59.56 36.17 116.56
CA LYS A 36 58.50 36.15 117.56
C LYS A 36 58.55 37.30 118.58
N CYS A 37 59.33 38.34 118.33
CA CYS A 37 59.33 39.51 119.22
C CYS A 37 57.94 40.15 119.25
N VAL A 38 57.53 40.53 120.45
CA VAL A 38 56.22 41.06 120.80
C VAL A 38 56.39 42.56 121.11
N ASN A 39 55.42 43.39 120.71
CA ASN A 39 55.39 44.86 120.89
C ASN A 39 56.04 45.67 119.77
N ILE A 40 55.89 45.24 118.51
CA ILE A 40 56.34 46.04 117.39
C ILE A 40 55.32 47.17 117.15
N PRO A 41 55.75 48.43 116.97
CA PRO A 41 54.85 49.54 116.63
C PRO A 41 54.10 49.25 115.32
N GLN A 42 52.80 49.54 115.27
CA GLN A 42 51.95 49.27 114.08
C GLN A 42 52.44 49.91 112.77
N LYS A 43 53.32 50.92 112.83
CA LYS A 43 53.89 51.59 111.66
C LYS A 43 55.33 51.16 111.33
N ALA A 44 55.87 50.18 112.03
CA ALA A 44 57.21 49.68 111.73
C ALA A 44 57.17 48.82 110.45
N ILE A 45 57.90 49.27 109.43
CA ILE A 45 58.05 48.54 108.16
C ILE A 45 58.96 47.31 108.36
N PHE A 46 59.86 47.36 109.35
CA PHE A 46 60.81 46.29 109.65
C PHE A 46 60.76 45.94 111.14
N CYS A 47 60.99 44.66 111.46
CA CYS A 47 61.15 44.22 112.83
C CYS A 47 62.46 44.77 113.40
N PRO A 48 62.43 45.45 114.56
CA PRO A 48 63.64 46.05 115.14
C PRO A 48 64.71 45.03 115.54
N ASP A 49 64.33 43.79 115.88
CA ASP A 49 65.28 42.79 116.36
C ASP A 49 65.90 41.92 115.26
N CYS A 50 65.16 41.65 114.19
CA CYS A 50 65.62 40.74 113.13
C CYS A 50 65.70 41.38 111.73
N GLY A 51 65.25 42.62 111.59
CA GLY A 51 65.26 43.35 110.32
C GLY A 51 64.25 42.86 109.28
N GLU A 52 63.42 41.85 109.59
CA GLU A 52 62.44 41.29 108.65
C GLU A 52 61.33 42.30 108.35
N ARG A 53 60.98 42.44 107.07
CA ARG A 53 59.95 43.38 106.62
C ARG A 53 58.56 42.87 107.02
N LEU A 54 57.76 43.70 107.69
CA LEU A 54 56.43 43.36 108.22
C LEU A 54 55.31 43.65 107.21
N ASP A 55 55.66 43.69 105.92
CA ASP A 55 54.82 44.30 104.89
C ASP A 55 53.57 43.47 104.54
N THR A 56 52.45 44.05 104.95
CA THR A 56 51.37 44.59 104.11
C THR A 56 50.83 43.74 102.95
N SER A 57 49.55 43.36 103.10
CA SER A 57 48.49 43.17 102.08
C SER A 57 48.85 42.44 100.76
N PRO A 58 48.32 41.23 100.50
CA PRO A 58 48.55 40.47 99.26
C PRO A 58 47.92 41.07 97.97
N GLY A 59 47.36 42.28 97.99
CA GLY A 59 46.51 42.81 96.90
C GLY A 59 47.20 43.13 95.56
N GLY A 60 48.51 43.39 95.51
CA GLY A 60 49.17 43.81 94.26
C GLY A 60 49.45 42.68 93.27
N ALA A 61 49.87 41.51 93.77
CA ALA A 61 50.22 40.36 92.92
C ALA A 61 48.98 39.65 92.36
N GLU A 62 47.87 39.67 93.10
CA GLU A 62 46.62 39.04 92.69
C GLU A 62 45.90 39.83 91.60
N ILE A 63 45.91 41.16 91.68
CA ILE A 63 45.39 42.05 90.62
C ILE A 63 46.19 41.89 89.32
N LEU A 64 47.52 41.78 89.40
CA LEU A 64 48.37 41.57 88.22
C LEU A 64 48.09 40.21 87.55
N ARG A 65 47.90 39.15 88.34
CA ARG A 65 47.51 37.82 87.82
C ARG A 65 46.14 37.84 87.16
N LEU A 66 45.16 38.51 87.76
CA LEU A 66 43.84 38.68 87.17
C LEU A 66 43.89 39.47 85.85
N ALA A 67 44.68 40.53 85.79
CA ALA A 67 44.88 41.30 84.55
C ALA A 67 45.51 40.46 83.43
N LEU A 68 46.54 39.65 83.75
CA LEU A 68 47.18 38.73 82.81
C LEU A 68 46.18 37.68 82.29
N ASN A 69 45.43 37.03 83.19
CA ASN A 69 44.40 36.06 82.82
C ASN A 69 43.32 36.68 81.92
N LEU A 70 42.94 37.93 82.16
CA LEU A 70 41.97 38.66 81.35
C LEU A 70 42.52 38.96 79.94
N THR A 71 43.80 39.31 79.83
CA THR A 71 44.45 39.52 78.52
C THR A 71 44.58 38.23 77.72
N GLU A 72 44.96 37.12 78.36
CA GLU A 72 45.03 35.80 77.72
C GLU A 72 43.64 35.31 77.30
N SER A 73 42.59 35.56 78.10
CA SER A 73 41.22 35.24 77.72
C SER A 73 40.77 36.02 76.47
N LYS A 74 41.08 37.33 76.42
CA LYS A 74 40.76 38.17 75.26
C LYS A 74 41.54 37.75 74.01
N GLN A 75 42.79 37.31 74.17
CA GLN A 75 43.59 36.83 73.05
C GLN A 75 43.04 35.50 72.50
N ARG A 76 42.68 34.55 73.37
CA ARG A 76 42.02 33.30 72.97
C ARG A 76 40.69 33.54 72.26
N GLU A 77 39.89 34.50 72.72
CA GLU A 77 38.64 34.86 72.04
C GLU A 77 38.88 35.41 70.63
N LYS A 78 39.90 36.27 70.46
CA LYS A 78 40.28 36.79 69.12
C LYS A 78 40.76 35.68 68.19
N GLU A 79 41.59 34.77 68.69
CA GLU A 79 42.07 33.61 67.94
C GLU A 79 40.92 32.69 67.54
N PHE A 80 39.97 32.44 68.45
CA PHE A 80 38.78 31.65 68.15
C PHE A 80 37.91 32.28 67.07
N ARG A 81 37.68 33.60 67.13
CA ARG A 81 36.93 34.33 66.09
C ARG A 81 37.63 34.28 64.73
N LEU A 82 38.95 34.45 64.72
CA LEU A 82 39.74 34.37 63.49
C LEU A 82 39.70 32.96 62.88
N GLU A 83 39.76 31.92 63.71
CA GLU A 83 39.63 30.53 63.29
C GLU A 83 38.24 30.23 62.73
N GLU A 84 37.19 30.75 63.36
CA GLU A 84 35.82 30.60 62.87
C GLU A 84 35.64 31.29 61.51
N GLU A 85 36.20 32.49 61.33
CA GLU A 85 36.22 33.17 60.03
C GLU A 85 37.00 32.39 58.98
N ARG A 86 38.15 31.79 59.33
CA ARG A 86 38.92 30.96 58.40
C ARG A 86 38.10 29.77 57.93
N LYS A 87 37.42 29.07 58.85
CA LYS A 87 36.53 27.95 58.51
C LYS A 87 35.36 28.38 57.63
N LYS A 88 34.77 29.57 57.87
CA LYS A 88 33.72 30.12 56.99
C LYS A 88 34.23 30.36 55.58
N ARG A 89 35.42 30.96 55.43
CA ARG A 89 36.06 31.18 54.12
C ARG A 89 36.39 29.87 53.42
N GLU A 90 36.91 28.87 54.14
CA GLU A 90 37.19 27.54 53.58
C GLU A 90 35.92 26.84 53.08
N VAL A 91 34.80 26.96 53.81
CA VAL A 91 33.51 26.39 53.38
C VAL A 91 32.97 27.13 52.15
N GLU A 92 33.09 28.46 52.12
CA GLU A 92 32.66 29.27 50.97
C GLU A 92 33.51 28.98 49.72
N GLU A 93 34.83 28.86 49.87
CA GLU A 93 35.73 28.49 48.79
C GLU A 93 35.42 27.09 48.24
N LYS A 94 35.13 26.12 49.12
CA LYS A 94 34.68 24.78 48.71
C LYS A 94 33.37 24.84 47.93
N ARG A 95 32.40 25.66 48.35
CA ARG A 95 31.14 25.85 47.62
C ARG A 95 31.37 26.47 46.24
N LEU A 96 32.23 27.48 46.15
CA LEU A 96 32.59 28.11 44.87
C LEU A 96 33.30 27.13 43.94
N ALA A 97 34.20 26.29 44.45
CA ALA A 97 34.85 25.24 43.69
C ALA A 97 33.86 24.20 43.17
N GLU A 98 32.88 23.78 43.99
CA GLU A 98 31.83 22.86 43.58
C GLU A 98 30.92 23.44 42.48
N ILE A 99 30.56 24.73 42.58
CA ILE A 99 29.77 25.42 41.55
C ILE A 99 30.54 25.45 40.22
N LYS A 100 31.82 25.86 40.24
CA LYS A 100 32.67 25.89 39.03
C LYS A 100 32.83 24.51 38.41
N ALA A 101 32.98 23.46 39.22
CA ALA A 101 33.05 22.08 38.72
C ALA A 101 31.74 21.64 38.04
N LYS A 102 30.59 21.98 38.61
CA LYS A 102 29.26 21.71 38.03
C LYS A 102 29.02 22.47 36.73
N GLU A 103 29.42 23.74 36.65
CA GLU A 103 29.34 24.55 35.43
C GLU A 103 30.20 23.97 34.30
N GLU A 104 31.43 23.56 34.61
CA GLU A 104 32.33 22.89 33.68
C GLU A 104 31.75 21.55 33.17
N GLU A 105 31.19 20.73 34.06
CA GLU A 105 30.53 19.47 33.71
C GLU A 105 29.33 19.71 32.78
N ASN A 106 28.51 20.72 33.08
CA ASN A 106 27.37 21.10 32.23
C ASN A 106 27.82 21.59 30.85
N ARG A 107 28.93 22.34 30.78
CA ARG A 107 29.51 22.77 29.50
C ARG A 107 29.95 21.58 28.66
N ARG A 108 30.64 20.61 29.26
CA ARG A 108 31.06 19.36 28.59
C ARG A 108 29.86 18.56 28.08
N LYS A 109 28.81 18.41 28.88
CA LYS A 109 27.55 17.74 28.47
C LYS A 109 26.89 18.47 27.31
N GLN A 110 26.91 19.80 27.29
CA GLN A 110 26.34 20.59 26.19
C GLN A 110 27.15 20.45 24.90
N GLU A 111 28.48 20.45 24.98
CA GLU A 111 29.35 20.19 23.83
C GLU A 111 29.16 18.77 23.28
N GLU A 112 29.01 17.78 24.15
CA GLU A 112 28.74 16.40 23.73
C GLU A 112 27.38 16.28 23.02
N ARG A 113 26.33 16.92 23.54
CA ARG A 113 25.03 16.99 22.85
C ARG A 113 25.14 17.61 21.46
N LYS A 114 25.85 18.73 21.32
CA LYS A 114 26.09 19.38 20.02
C LYS A 114 26.85 18.46 19.05
N LYS A 115 27.82 17.68 19.54
CA LYS A 115 28.54 16.69 18.72
C LYS A 115 27.62 15.57 18.25
N ARG A 116 26.78 15.03 19.13
CA ARG A 116 25.79 13.99 18.79
C ARG A 116 24.76 14.50 17.77
N GLU A 117 24.23 15.71 17.97
CA GLU A 117 23.30 16.34 17.01
C GLU A 117 23.95 16.58 15.64
N ALA A 118 25.23 16.96 15.61
CA ALA A 118 25.97 17.12 14.36
C ALA A 118 26.23 15.78 13.65
N GLU A 119 26.53 14.73 14.40
CA GLU A 119 26.68 13.37 13.87
C GLU A 119 25.36 12.81 13.34
N GLU A 120 24.26 13.01 14.06
CA GLU A 120 22.92 12.61 13.61
C GLU A 120 22.53 13.33 12.31
N LYS A 121 22.81 14.63 12.20
CA LYS A 121 22.60 15.38 10.95
C LYS A 121 23.39 14.81 9.78
N ARG A 122 24.66 14.41 10.00
CA ARG A 122 25.47 13.75 8.97
C ARG A 122 24.91 12.40 8.55
N LEU A 123 24.43 11.60 9.51
CA LEU A 123 23.78 10.32 9.21
C LEU A 123 22.49 10.50 8.41
N VAL A 124 21.68 11.52 8.73
CA VAL A 124 20.49 11.88 7.94
C VAL A 124 20.88 12.29 6.52
N GLU A 125 21.91 13.12 6.35
CA GLU A 125 22.39 13.54 5.03
C GLU A 125 22.88 12.35 4.18
N ILE A 126 23.61 11.41 4.80
CA ILE A 126 24.06 10.18 4.14
C ILE A 126 22.86 9.34 3.69
N LYS A 127 21.85 9.17 4.55
CA LYS A 127 20.62 8.41 4.19
C LYS A 127 19.86 9.05 3.05
N VAL A 128 19.74 10.39 3.03
CA VAL A 128 19.09 11.12 1.94
C VAL A 128 19.84 10.90 0.62
N LYS A 129 21.18 11.06 0.63
CA LYS A 129 22.01 10.79 -0.55
C LYS A 129 21.92 9.35 -1.04
N GLN A 130 21.84 8.38 -0.14
CA GLN A 130 21.64 6.97 -0.50
C GLN A 130 20.29 6.74 -1.19
N GLU A 131 19.20 7.35 -0.68
CA GLU A 131 17.89 7.24 -1.32
C GLU A 131 17.85 7.95 -2.67
N GLU A 132 18.49 9.11 -2.81
CA GLU A 132 18.62 9.81 -4.11
C GLU A 132 19.34 8.92 -5.14
N ILE A 133 20.44 8.25 -4.75
CA ILE A 133 21.15 7.29 -5.62
C ILE A 133 20.23 6.12 -5.98
N ARG A 134 19.42 5.62 -5.03
CA ARG A 134 18.48 4.53 -5.27
C ARG A 134 17.40 4.92 -6.27
N GLN A 135 16.82 6.12 -6.13
CA GLN A 135 15.83 6.67 -7.05
C GLN A 135 16.41 6.90 -8.45
N HIS A 136 17.65 7.42 -8.54
CA HIS A 136 18.34 7.59 -9.82
C HIS A 136 18.55 6.26 -10.55
N LYS A 137 19.05 5.24 -9.85
CA LYS A 137 19.23 3.89 -10.43
C LYS A 137 17.91 3.27 -10.89
N LEU A 138 16.83 3.44 -10.11
CA LEU A 138 15.49 2.99 -10.50
C LEU A 138 14.99 3.70 -11.76
N ALA A 139 15.23 5.01 -11.87
CA ALA A 139 14.88 5.77 -13.07
C ALA A 139 15.67 5.31 -14.31
N GLU A 140 16.97 5.04 -14.17
CA GLU A 140 17.80 4.47 -15.25
C GLU A 140 17.33 3.08 -15.68
N PHE A 141 16.97 2.22 -14.72
CA PHE A 141 16.41 0.90 -15.00
C PHE A 141 15.11 1.00 -15.80
N ASN A 142 14.17 1.84 -15.34
CA ASN A 142 12.89 2.05 -16.03
C ASN A 142 13.09 2.62 -17.44
N LYS A 143 14.10 3.49 -17.63
CA LYS A 143 14.46 4.02 -18.95
C LYS A 143 14.94 2.93 -19.92
N LYS A 144 15.66 1.91 -19.43
CA LYS A 144 16.11 0.75 -20.23
C LYS A 144 15.00 -0.28 -20.46
N LYS A 145 14.14 -0.51 -19.47
CA LYS A 145 13.05 -1.50 -19.51
C LYS A 145 11.95 -1.13 -20.52
N LYS A 146 11.50 0.13 -20.50
CA LYS A 146 10.39 0.63 -21.32
C LYS A 146 10.50 0.38 -22.84
N PRO A 147 11.66 0.59 -23.51
CA PRO A 147 11.76 0.31 -24.95
C PRO A 147 11.66 -1.19 -25.26
N ILE A 148 12.20 -2.06 -24.40
CA ILE A 148 12.13 -3.52 -24.58
C ILE A 148 10.69 -4.02 -24.44
N GLU A 149 9.97 -3.55 -23.41
CA GLU A 149 8.55 -3.89 -23.24
C GLU A 149 7.69 -3.43 -24.42
N LYS A 150 8.00 -2.25 -24.97
CA LYS A 150 7.33 -1.75 -26.17
C LYS A 150 7.62 -2.65 -27.39
N GLU A 151 8.87 -3.02 -27.61
CA GLU A 151 9.27 -3.91 -28.71
C GLU A 151 8.61 -5.29 -28.61
N ILE A 152 8.56 -5.87 -27.41
CA ILE A 152 7.84 -7.13 -27.15
C ILE A 152 6.34 -6.98 -27.45
N ALA A 153 5.71 -5.86 -27.04
CA ALA A 153 4.31 -5.61 -27.31
C ALA A 153 4.01 -5.48 -28.82
N ASP A 154 4.86 -4.76 -29.55
CA ASP A 154 4.74 -4.57 -31.00
C ASP A 154 4.93 -5.91 -31.77
N LEU A 155 5.86 -6.76 -31.32
CA LEU A 155 6.06 -8.10 -31.88
C LEU A 155 4.89 -9.05 -31.58
N LYS A 156 4.35 -9.03 -30.36
CA LYS A 156 3.16 -9.82 -29.99
C LYS A 156 1.95 -9.46 -30.85
N LEU A 157 1.73 -8.16 -31.07
CA LEU A 157 0.66 -7.69 -31.96
C LEU A 157 0.87 -8.16 -33.41
N SER A 158 2.13 -8.20 -33.87
CA SER A 158 2.47 -8.70 -35.21
C SER A 158 2.23 -10.21 -35.33
N LEU A 159 2.59 -10.97 -34.29
CA LEU A 159 2.33 -12.41 -34.19
C LEU A 159 0.83 -12.72 -34.19
N GLU A 160 0.01 -11.98 -33.44
CA GLU A 160 -1.44 -12.13 -33.44
C GLU A 160 -2.05 -11.91 -34.83
N LYS A 161 -1.57 -10.91 -35.58
CA LYS A 161 -2.01 -10.65 -36.96
C LYS A 161 -1.66 -11.81 -37.89
N LEU A 162 -0.47 -12.40 -37.75
CA LEU A 162 -0.06 -13.56 -38.55
C LEU A 162 -0.88 -14.81 -38.21
N ASN A 163 -1.08 -15.10 -36.92
CA ASN A 163 -1.93 -16.21 -36.49
C ASN A 163 -3.38 -16.07 -36.99
N HIS A 164 -3.91 -14.84 -36.98
CA HIS A 164 -5.24 -14.58 -37.55
C HIS A 164 -5.28 -14.85 -39.07
N LYS A 165 -4.24 -14.46 -39.81
CA LYS A 165 -4.13 -14.76 -41.25
C LYS A 165 -4.03 -16.25 -41.52
N GLU A 166 -3.22 -16.99 -40.75
CA GLU A 166 -3.10 -18.44 -40.88
C GLU A 166 -4.45 -19.13 -40.60
N LYS A 167 -5.16 -18.69 -39.56
CA LYS A 167 -6.50 -19.23 -39.23
C LYS A 167 -7.51 -18.99 -40.35
N LEU A 168 -7.52 -17.79 -40.94
CA LEU A 168 -8.35 -17.50 -42.11
C LEU A 168 -7.97 -18.40 -43.30
N TYR A 169 -6.68 -18.57 -43.55
CA TYR A 169 -6.18 -19.44 -44.61
C TYR A 169 -6.66 -20.89 -44.42
N MET A 170 -6.49 -21.45 -43.22
CA MET A 170 -6.91 -22.82 -42.90
C MET A 170 -8.43 -23.02 -43.02
N ASN A 171 -9.22 -22.05 -42.54
CA ASN A 171 -10.68 -22.10 -42.69
C ASN A 171 -11.10 -22.09 -44.17
N ASN A 172 -10.48 -21.22 -44.98
CA ASN A 172 -10.79 -21.13 -46.40
C ASN A 172 -10.36 -22.37 -47.18
N ARG A 173 -9.19 -22.93 -46.86
CA ARG A 173 -8.72 -24.20 -47.42
C ARG A 173 -9.70 -25.33 -47.11
N PHE A 174 -10.18 -25.43 -45.87
CA PHE A 174 -11.16 -26.45 -45.48
C PHE A 174 -12.48 -26.30 -46.26
N LEU A 175 -12.98 -25.07 -46.43
CA LEU A 175 -14.17 -24.80 -47.24
C LEU A 175 -13.96 -25.23 -48.70
N PHE A 176 -12.80 -24.91 -49.28
CA PHE A 176 -12.45 -25.30 -50.64
C PHE A 176 -12.34 -26.82 -50.82
N GLU A 177 -11.69 -27.52 -49.87
CA GLU A 177 -11.61 -28.99 -49.86
C GLU A 177 -13.01 -29.63 -49.74
N LYS A 178 -13.89 -29.06 -48.90
CA LYS A 178 -15.28 -29.51 -48.74
C LYS A 178 -16.10 -29.28 -50.03
N GLU A 179 -15.95 -28.14 -50.68
CA GLU A 179 -16.60 -27.85 -51.97
C GLU A 179 -16.13 -28.80 -53.06
N ASN A 180 -14.82 -29.08 -53.15
CA ASN A 180 -14.27 -30.03 -54.10
C ASN A 180 -14.69 -31.47 -53.81
N ALA A 181 -14.82 -31.85 -52.53
CA ALA A 181 -15.38 -33.14 -52.14
C ALA A 181 -16.86 -33.27 -52.57
N ILE A 182 -17.66 -32.21 -52.43
CA ILE A 182 -19.05 -32.17 -52.91
C ILE A 182 -19.09 -32.27 -54.43
N LEU A 183 -18.26 -31.51 -55.15
CA LEU A 183 -18.21 -31.50 -56.61
C LEU A 183 -17.72 -32.84 -57.19
N SER A 184 -16.72 -33.47 -56.58
CA SER A 184 -16.24 -34.79 -56.97
C SER A 184 -17.29 -35.87 -56.70
N ARG A 185 -17.98 -35.83 -55.54
CA ARG A 185 -19.11 -36.70 -55.25
C ARG A 185 -20.24 -36.53 -56.27
N TRP A 186 -20.56 -35.29 -56.62
CA TRP A 186 -21.51 -34.97 -57.69
C TRP A 186 -21.11 -35.59 -59.03
N ARG A 187 -19.87 -35.38 -59.48
CA ARG A 187 -19.36 -35.98 -60.73
C ARG A 187 -19.40 -37.51 -60.71
N SER A 188 -19.03 -38.12 -59.59
CA SER A 188 -18.98 -39.59 -59.44
C SER A 188 -20.35 -40.25 -59.28
N SER A 189 -21.38 -39.50 -58.83
CA SER A 189 -22.71 -40.06 -58.56
C SER A 189 -23.55 -40.37 -59.80
N GLY A 190 -23.03 -40.15 -61.01
CA GLY A 190 -23.78 -40.30 -62.26
C GLY A 190 -25.02 -39.38 -62.33
N LEU A 191 -25.12 -38.36 -61.46
CA LEU A 191 -26.25 -37.44 -61.46
C LEU A 191 -26.32 -36.61 -62.74
N GLY A 192 -25.19 -36.39 -63.41
CA GLY A 192 -25.17 -35.79 -64.76
C GLY A 192 -26.02 -36.61 -65.73
N ASP A 193 -25.80 -37.93 -65.76
CA ASP A 193 -26.53 -38.86 -66.61
C ASP A 193 -28.00 -39.01 -66.17
N LYS A 194 -28.28 -39.01 -64.86
CA LYS A 194 -29.66 -39.05 -64.34
C LYS A 194 -30.47 -37.78 -64.62
N ILE A 195 -29.85 -36.60 -64.61
CA ILE A 195 -30.51 -35.34 -64.98
C ILE A 195 -30.84 -35.34 -66.48
N GLU A 196 -29.99 -35.95 -67.31
CA GLU A 196 -30.22 -36.10 -68.74
C GLU A 196 -31.29 -37.17 -69.06
N MET A 197 -31.36 -38.23 -68.26
CA MET A 197 -32.44 -39.22 -68.28
C MET A 197 -33.80 -38.63 -67.87
N LEU A 198 -33.85 -37.84 -66.80
CA LEU A 198 -35.08 -37.19 -66.31
C LEU A 198 -35.64 -36.16 -67.30
N LYS A 199 -34.78 -35.52 -68.11
CA LYS A 199 -35.23 -34.67 -69.22
C LYS A 199 -35.95 -35.47 -70.32
N LYS A 200 -35.56 -36.72 -70.53
CA LYS A 200 -36.14 -37.62 -71.52
C LYS A 200 -37.48 -38.20 -71.03
N ASP A 201 -37.59 -38.52 -69.75
CA ASP A 201 -38.83 -39.05 -69.16
C ASP A 201 -39.94 -37.99 -69.05
N TYR A 202 -39.59 -36.73 -68.75
CA TYR A 202 -40.57 -35.62 -68.74
C TYR A 202 -41.18 -35.32 -70.12
N SER A 203 -40.44 -35.61 -71.20
CA SER A 203 -40.95 -35.48 -72.57
C SER A 203 -42.01 -36.55 -72.88
N ASN A 204 -41.88 -37.75 -72.30
CA ASN A 204 -42.77 -38.87 -72.56
C ASN A 204 -44.07 -38.77 -71.75
N GLU A 205 -44.03 -38.28 -70.50
CA GLU A 205 -45.25 -38.05 -69.71
C GLU A 205 -46.16 -36.99 -70.34
N TYR A 206 -45.60 -35.94 -70.93
CA TYR A 206 -46.39 -34.90 -71.60
C TYR A 206 -47.13 -35.44 -72.83
N GLN A 207 -46.52 -36.40 -73.53
CA GLN A 207 -47.10 -37.05 -74.69
C GLN A 207 -48.23 -38.02 -74.30
N TRP A 208 -48.08 -38.75 -73.20
CA TRP A 208 -49.12 -39.65 -72.67
C TRP A 208 -50.39 -38.90 -72.24
N TRP A 209 -50.25 -37.73 -71.62
CA TRP A 209 -51.41 -36.90 -71.23
C TRP A 209 -52.20 -36.37 -72.44
N GLN A 210 -51.55 -36.07 -73.56
CA GLN A 210 -52.21 -35.66 -74.79
C GLN A 210 -53.05 -36.80 -75.40
N GLU A 211 -52.54 -38.03 -75.35
CA GLU A 211 -53.23 -39.22 -75.88
C GLU A 211 -54.46 -39.59 -75.03
N MET A 212 -54.37 -39.50 -73.70
CA MET A 212 -55.52 -39.76 -72.80
C MET A 212 -56.63 -38.72 -72.96
N LEU A 213 -56.29 -37.45 -73.19
CA LEU A 213 -57.28 -36.39 -73.40
C LEU A 213 -58.05 -36.61 -74.72
N SER A 214 -57.34 -37.01 -75.77
CA SER A 214 -57.93 -37.41 -77.06
C SER A 214 -58.92 -38.57 -76.91
N TYR A 215 -58.54 -39.62 -76.18
CA TYR A 215 -59.39 -40.80 -75.96
C TYR A 215 -60.69 -40.48 -75.21
N TRP A 216 -60.61 -39.63 -74.19
CA TRP A 216 -61.79 -39.19 -73.43
C TRP A 216 -62.77 -38.37 -74.26
N ILE A 217 -62.26 -37.50 -75.13
CA ILE A 217 -63.09 -36.69 -76.04
C ILE A 217 -63.84 -37.62 -77.01
N SER A 218 -63.17 -38.64 -77.56
CA SER A 218 -63.81 -39.62 -78.45
C SER A 218 -64.82 -40.55 -77.76
N PHE A 219 -64.58 -40.90 -76.50
CA PHE A 219 -65.51 -41.73 -75.72
C PHE A 219 -66.82 -40.98 -75.42
N LEU A 220 -66.71 -39.71 -75.05
CA LEU A 220 -67.87 -38.86 -74.77
C LEU A 220 -68.70 -38.58 -76.04
N SER A 221 -68.07 -38.53 -77.22
CA SER A 221 -68.78 -38.26 -78.48
C SER A 221 -69.47 -39.48 -79.11
N SER A 222 -69.15 -40.71 -78.71
CA SER A 222 -69.60 -41.92 -79.44
C SER A 222 -70.57 -42.84 -78.68
N GLY A 223 -70.72 -42.69 -77.36
CA GLY A 223 -71.47 -43.65 -76.53
C GLY A 223 -72.98 -43.43 -76.38
N TRP A 224 -73.55 -42.34 -76.90
CA TRP A 224 -74.91 -41.91 -76.51
C TRP A 224 -76.03 -42.28 -77.50
N ASP A 225 -75.70 -42.74 -78.70
CA ASP A 225 -76.70 -42.89 -79.78
C ASP A 225 -77.47 -44.22 -79.76
N SER A 226 -77.10 -45.18 -78.90
CA SER A 226 -77.68 -46.53 -78.93
C SER A 226 -78.85 -46.77 -77.95
N TYR A 227 -79.28 -45.78 -77.19
CA TYR A 227 -80.38 -45.95 -76.22
C TYR A 227 -81.73 -45.51 -76.80
N PRO A 228 -82.81 -46.31 -76.62
CA PRO A 228 -84.13 -45.97 -77.12
C PRO A 228 -84.64 -44.66 -76.50
N ILE A 229 -85.21 -43.80 -77.35
CA ILE A 229 -85.61 -42.41 -77.03
C ILE A 229 -86.51 -42.35 -75.79
N CYS A 230 -87.43 -43.31 -75.64
CA CYS A 230 -88.35 -43.37 -74.49
C CYS A 230 -87.64 -43.63 -73.15
N PHE A 231 -86.51 -44.33 -73.14
CA PHE A 231 -85.72 -44.55 -71.91
C PHE A 231 -84.89 -43.30 -71.57
N LYS A 232 -84.42 -42.56 -72.58
CA LYS A 232 -83.71 -41.28 -72.41
C LYS A 232 -84.60 -40.22 -71.75
N GLU A 233 -85.85 -40.08 -72.18
CA GLU A 233 -86.77 -39.09 -71.59
C GLU A 233 -87.22 -39.47 -70.17
N TYR A 234 -87.53 -40.75 -69.91
CA TYR A 234 -87.91 -41.18 -68.57
C TYR A 234 -86.75 -41.13 -67.57
N PHE A 235 -85.55 -41.52 -67.98
CA PHE A 235 -84.39 -41.51 -67.10
C PHE A 235 -83.91 -40.09 -66.79
N MET A 236 -83.93 -39.19 -67.79
CA MET A 236 -83.62 -37.77 -67.56
C MET A 236 -84.67 -37.10 -66.69
N ASN A 237 -85.97 -37.35 -66.89
CA ASN A 237 -87.02 -36.78 -66.05
C ASN A 237 -86.99 -37.35 -64.61
N PHE A 238 -86.70 -38.64 -64.44
CA PHE A 238 -86.56 -39.26 -63.13
C PHE A 238 -85.34 -38.73 -62.35
N LEU A 239 -84.19 -38.58 -63.03
CA LEU A 239 -83.02 -37.93 -62.44
C LEU A 239 -83.27 -36.44 -62.16
N PHE A 240 -84.02 -35.74 -63.01
CA PHE A 240 -84.36 -34.34 -62.80
C PHE A 240 -85.20 -34.21 -61.53
N ILE A 241 -86.29 -34.96 -61.37
CA ILE A 241 -87.19 -34.84 -60.21
C ILE A 241 -86.47 -35.17 -58.89
N ILE A 242 -85.60 -36.19 -58.85
CA ILE A 242 -84.89 -36.58 -57.62
C ILE A 242 -83.73 -35.63 -57.30
N THR A 243 -83.01 -35.15 -58.32
CA THR A 243 -81.80 -34.33 -58.10
C THR A 243 -82.07 -32.84 -58.09
N TYR A 244 -83.20 -32.34 -58.60
CA TYR A 244 -83.48 -30.90 -58.69
C TYR A 244 -83.46 -30.17 -57.33
N PRO A 245 -84.08 -30.67 -56.24
CA PRO A 245 -84.01 -29.97 -54.96
C PRO A 245 -82.60 -30.03 -54.33
N PHE A 246 -81.82 -31.10 -54.56
CA PHE A 246 -80.44 -31.21 -54.08
C PHE A 246 -79.45 -30.39 -54.93
N ARG A 247 -79.69 -30.27 -56.23
CA ARG A 247 -78.83 -29.54 -57.17
C ARG A 247 -78.92 -28.04 -56.97
N LEU A 248 -80.11 -27.47 -56.71
CA LEU A 248 -80.21 -26.03 -56.47
C LEU A 248 -79.50 -25.61 -55.18
N ILE A 249 -79.55 -26.43 -54.12
CA ILE A 249 -78.95 -26.11 -52.82
C ILE A 249 -77.43 -26.30 -52.84
N VAL A 250 -76.91 -27.29 -53.57
CA VAL A 250 -75.46 -27.61 -53.61
C VAL A 250 -74.72 -26.93 -54.76
N LEU A 251 -75.33 -26.79 -55.95
CA LEU A 251 -74.63 -26.25 -57.12
C LEU A 251 -74.56 -24.72 -57.11
N ILE A 252 -75.51 -24.00 -56.51
CA ILE A 252 -75.46 -22.53 -56.51
C ILE A 252 -74.19 -22.03 -55.77
N PRO A 253 -73.85 -22.54 -54.57
CA PRO A 253 -72.58 -22.17 -53.91
C PRO A 253 -71.34 -22.61 -54.69
N TRP A 254 -71.34 -23.82 -55.27
CA TRP A 254 -70.19 -24.36 -56.00
C TRP A 254 -69.95 -23.67 -57.35
N LEU A 255 -71.00 -23.28 -58.07
CA LEU A 255 -70.88 -22.49 -59.31
C LEU A 255 -70.29 -21.12 -59.02
N TRP A 256 -70.66 -20.48 -57.91
CA TRP A 256 -70.04 -19.22 -57.49
C TRP A 256 -68.55 -19.39 -57.16
N ILE A 257 -68.16 -20.47 -56.48
CA ILE A 257 -66.74 -20.78 -56.21
C ILE A 257 -65.98 -21.04 -57.51
N ILE A 258 -66.52 -21.85 -58.43
CA ILE A 258 -65.85 -22.12 -59.70
C ILE A 258 -65.74 -20.84 -60.53
N ILE A 259 -66.79 -20.03 -60.65
CA ILE A 259 -66.75 -18.77 -61.40
C ILE A 259 -65.74 -17.77 -60.78
N LEU A 260 -65.62 -17.72 -59.45
CA LEU A 260 -64.65 -16.85 -58.77
C LEU A 260 -63.21 -17.32 -58.90
N PHE A 261 -62.96 -18.64 -58.79
CA PHE A 261 -61.61 -19.17 -58.69
C PHE A 261 -61.03 -19.71 -60.01
N LEU A 262 -61.86 -20.07 -60.98
CA LEU A 262 -61.40 -20.57 -62.28
C LEU A 262 -60.55 -19.53 -63.05
N PRO A 263 -60.90 -18.22 -63.09
CA PRO A 263 -60.06 -17.21 -63.74
C PRO A 263 -58.71 -17.05 -63.03
N ILE A 264 -58.71 -17.09 -61.69
CA ILE A 264 -57.49 -16.99 -60.87
C ILE A 264 -56.58 -18.20 -61.11
N TYR A 265 -57.16 -19.39 -61.23
CA TYR A 265 -56.39 -20.61 -61.44
C TYR A 265 -55.83 -20.69 -62.88
N ILE A 266 -56.65 -20.40 -63.89
CA ILE A 266 -56.23 -20.44 -65.30
C ILE A 266 -55.18 -19.38 -65.61
N ILE A 267 -55.33 -18.17 -65.05
CA ILE A 267 -54.38 -17.08 -65.31
C ILE A 267 -53.20 -17.15 -64.34
N GLY A 268 -53.45 -17.32 -63.03
CA GLY A 268 -52.41 -17.24 -62.00
C GLY A 268 -51.44 -18.43 -61.99
N TYR A 269 -51.91 -19.64 -62.28
CA TYR A 269 -51.08 -20.85 -62.16
C TYR A 269 -49.91 -20.91 -63.17
N PRO A 270 -50.11 -20.56 -64.46
CA PRO A 270 -48.99 -20.45 -65.41
C PRO A 270 -47.99 -19.36 -65.02
N PHE A 271 -48.45 -18.19 -64.59
CA PHE A 271 -47.56 -17.09 -64.19
C PHE A 271 -46.78 -17.39 -62.91
N TYR A 272 -47.38 -18.08 -61.94
CA TYR A 272 -46.68 -18.52 -60.73
C TYR A 272 -45.56 -19.52 -61.07
N LYS A 273 -45.83 -20.48 -61.96
CA LYS A 273 -44.85 -21.48 -62.37
C LYS A 273 -43.71 -20.88 -63.20
N ILE A 274 -44.02 -19.93 -64.09
CA ILE A 274 -43.02 -19.21 -64.89
C ILE A 274 -42.17 -18.28 -64.00
N GLY A 275 -42.78 -17.57 -63.05
CA GLY A 275 -42.08 -16.71 -62.10
C GLY A 275 -41.10 -17.50 -61.23
N TYR A 276 -41.53 -18.63 -60.67
CA TYR A 276 -40.67 -19.51 -59.87
C TYR A 276 -39.46 -20.04 -60.66
N TRP A 277 -39.66 -20.41 -61.92
CA TRP A 277 -38.56 -20.83 -62.80
C TRP A 277 -37.62 -19.69 -63.15
N PHE A 278 -38.14 -18.49 -63.37
CA PHE A 278 -37.32 -17.30 -63.62
C PHE A 278 -36.47 -16.94 -62.40
N ASP A 279 -37.03 -17.00 -61.19
CA ASP A 279 -36.29 -16.74 -59.96
C ASP A 279 -35.20 -17.78 -59.70
N LEU A 280 -35.47 -19.07 -59.96
CA LEU A 280 -34.47 -20.12 -59.89
C LEU A 280 -33.34 -19.94 -60.92
N LEU A 281 -33.66 -19.54 -62.15
CA LEU A 281 -32.66 -19.25 -63.18
C LEU A 281 -31.82 -18.01 -62.82
N LYS A 282 -32.45 -16.96 -62.27
CA LYS A 282 -31.77 -15.74 -61.82
C LYS A 282 -30.84 -16.01 -60.65
N LEU A 283 -31.27 -16.84 -59.70
CA LEU A 283 -30.44 -17.32 -58.59
C LEU A 283 -29.27 -18.17 -59.11
N GLY A 284 -29.51 -19.10 -60.04
CA GLY A 284 -28.46 -19.94 -60.63
C GLY A 284 -27.40 -19.16 -61.41
N TRP A 285 -27.81 -18.17 -62.22
CA TRP A 285 -26.88 -17.33 -63.00
C TRP A 285 -26.11 -16.33 -62.12
N SER A 286 -26.78 -15.71 -61.14
CA SER A 286 -26.14 -14.82 -60.18
C SER A 286 -25.12 -15.57 -59.32
N TYR A 287 -25.47 -16.79 -58.89
CA TYR A 287 -24.56 -17.65 -58.14
C TYR A 287 -23.34 -18.02 -58.99
N LYS A 288 -23.52 -18.49 -60.22
CA LYS A 288 -22.41 -18.90 -61.10
C LYS A 288 -21.47 -17.74 -61.45
N LYS A 289 -22.00 -16.52 -61.65
CA LYS A 289 -21.18 -15.33 -61.94
C LYS A 289 -20.40 -14.87 -60.72
N LYS A 290 -21.05 -14.73 -59.55
CA LYS A 290 -20.37 -14.39 -58.30
C LYS A 290 -19.33 -15.44 -57.88
N HIS A 291 -19.62 -16.72 -58.09
CA HIS A 291 -18.69 -17.80 -57.76
C HIS A 291 -17.42 -17.75 -58.62
N LYS A 292 -17.55 -17.41 -59.91
CA LYS A 292 -16.42 -17.33 -60.84
C LYS A 292 -15.55 -16.09 -60.59
N GLU A 293 -16.16 -14.97 -60.22
CA GLU A 293 -15.43 -13.77 -59.78
C GLU A 293 -14.75 -13.97 -58.43
N GLN A 294 -15.43 -14.60 -57.46
CA GLN A 294 -14.83 -14.93 -56.15
C GLN A 294 -13.71 -15.96 -56.27
N GLN A 295 -13.86 -17.00 -57.10
CA GLN A 295 -12.78 -17.97 -57.37
C GLN A 295 -11.56 -17.31 -58.02
N ASN A 296 -11.74 -16.40 -58.97
CA ASN A 296 -10.60 -15.72 -59.62
C ASN A 296 -9.86 -14.77 -58.67
N ILE A 297 -10.56 -14.12 -57.74
CA ILE A 297 -9.94 -13.30 -56.68
C ILE A 297 -9.22 -14.21 -55.67
N TYR A 298 -9.87 -15.29 -55.24
CA TYR A 298 -9.29 -16.27 -54.30
C TYR A 298 -8.04 -16.95 -54.84
N CYS A 299 -8.04 -17.42 -56.10
CA CYS A 299 -6.87 -18.05 -56.70
C CYS A 299 -5.72 -17.04 -56.84
N LYS A 300 -6.00 -15.77 -57.21
CA LYS A 300 -4.97 -14.73 -57.29
C LYS A 300 -4.36 -14.34 -55.93
N GLU A 301 -5.13 -14.40 -54.85
CA GLU A 301 -4.66 -14.09 -53.51
C GLU A 301 -3.99 -15.29 -52.83
N MET A 302 -4.48 -16.51 -53.04
CA MET A 302 -3.86 -17.74 -52.51
C MET A 302 -2.53 -18.08 -53.17
N ASP A 303 -2.38 -17.88 -54.48
CA ASP A 303 -1.10 -18.11 -55.18
C ASP A 303 0.02 -17.14 -54.73
N ARG A 304 -0.33 -16.07 -54.00
CA ARG A 304 0.64 -15.13 -53.42
C ARG A 304 0.98 -15.39 -51.96
N ILE A 305 0.18 -16.19 -51.25
CA ILE A 305 0.39 -16.51 -49.85
C ILE A 305 1.15 -17.83 -49.79
N ASP A 306 2.48 -17.71 -49.78
CA ASP A 306 3.37 -18.82 -49.50
C ASP A 306 3.24 -19.18 -48.01
N ILE A 307 2.50 -20.25 -47.70
CA ILE A 307 2.24 -20.70 -46.32
C ILE A 307 3.56 -21.00 -45.62
N ASP A 308 4.51 -21.60 -46.34
CA ASP A 308 5.79 -21.98 -45.77
C ASP A 308 6.57 -20.72 -45.39
N LYS A 309 6.48 -19.67 -46.21
CA LYS A 309 6.99 -18.35 -45.86
C LYS A 309 6.32 -17.76 -44.61
N CYS A 310 4.99 -17.82 -44.49
CA CYS A 310 4.28 -17.35 -43.28
C CYS A 310 4.69 -18.14 -42.02
N LYS A 311 4.89 -19.46 -42.12
CA LYS A 311 5.35 -20.28 -40.99
C LYS A 311 6.77 -19.93 -40.57
N ILE A 312 7.67 -19.70 -41.53
CA ILE A 312 9.03 -19.24 -41.26
C ILE A 312 8.99 -17.88 -40.55
N GLU A 313 8.19 -16.92 -41.05
CA GLU A 313 8.03 -15.60 -40.42
C GLU A 313 7.46 -15.68 -38.98
N ILE A 314 6.50 -16.57 -38.73
CA ILE A 314 5.95 -16.81 -37.39
C ILE A 314 7.03 -17.37 -36.45
N PHE A 315 7.82 -18.33 -36.92
CA PHE A 315 8.89 -18.94 -36.14
C PHE A 315 9.99 -17.92 -35.81
N ASP A 316 10.43 -17.13 -36.80
CA ASP A 316 11.42 -16.07 -36.62
C ASP A 316 10.95 -15.01 -35.61
N ILE A 317 9.69 -14.60 -35.66
CA ILE A 317 9.11 -13.63 -34.70
C ILE A 317 9.02 -14.25 -33.29
N SER A 318 8.65 -15.53 -33.19
CA SER A 318 8.60 -16.24 -31.91
C SER A 318 9.99 -16.35 -31.25
N ASP A 319 11.02 -16.63 -32.04
CA ASP A 319 12.41 -16.68 -31.57
C ASP A 319 12.92 -15.30 -31.15
N GLN A 320 12.57 -14.24 -31.90
CA GLN A 320 12.89 -12.86 -31.51
C GLN A 320 12.22 -12.46 -30.18
N ILE A 321 10.94 -12.81 -30.00
CA ILE A 321 10.24 -12.57 -28.73
C ILE A 321 10.96 -13.29 -27.59
N SER A 322 11.31 -14.56 -27.77
CA SER A 322 12.03 -15.35 -26.76
C SER A 322 13.37 -14.73 -26.40
N SER A 323 14.15 -14.31 -27.39
CA SER A 323 15.44 -13.63 -27.16
C SER A 323 15.30 -12.30 -26.42
N LEU A 324 14.27 -11.49 -26.73
CA LEU A 324 13.99 -10.26 -26.00
C LEU A 324 13.51 -10.52 -24.57
N GLN A 325 12.76 -11.59 -24.36
CA GLN A 325 12.32 -12.04 -23.05
C GLN A 325 13.52 -12.41 -22.17
N ASP A 326 14.51 -13.12 -22.72
CA ASP A 326 15.75 -13.46 -22.01
C ASP A 326 16.59 -12.23 -21.66
N LYS A 327 16.67 -11.25 -22.57
CA LYS A 327 17.32 -9.96 -22.28
C LYS A 327 16.61 -9.20 -21.16
N LEU A 328 15.27 -9.21 -21.16
CA LEU A 328 14.48 -8.58 -20.11
C LEU A 328 14.72 -9.25 -18.75
N ASN A 329 14.73 -10.58 -18.72
CA ASN A 329 15.01 -11.37 -17.52
C ASN A 329 16.43 -11.09 -17.00
N SER A 330 17.43 -11.02 -17.88
CA SER A 330 18.82 -10.68 -17.52
C SER A 330 18.92 -9.28 -16.90
N ILE A 331 18.23 -8.28 -17.47
CA ILE A 331 18.18 -6.93 -16.93
C ILE A 331 17.50 -6.92 -15.54
N GLU A 332 16.46 -7.72 -15.36
CA GLU A 332 15.77 -7.86 -14.07
C GLU A 332 16.64 -8.55 -13.00
N GLU A 333 17.42 -9.57 -13.37
CA GLU A 333 18.40 -10.21 -12.49
C GLU A 333 19.54 -9.25 -12.09
N GLU A 334 20.06 -8.45 -13.01
CA GLU A 334 21.03 -7.39 -12.70
C GLU A 334 20.45 -6.41 -11.68
N TYR A 335 19.19 -5.99 -11.86
CA TYR A 335 18.51 -5.10 -10.94
C TYR A 335 18.27 -5.70 -9.56
N GLN A 336 17.84 -6.96 -9.49
CA GLN A 336 17.69 -7.69 -8.22
C GLN A 336 19.04 -7.87 -7.50
N THR A 337 20.13 -7.98 -8.24
CA THR A 337 21.49 -8.03 -7.69
C THR A 337 21.89 -6.67 -7.12
N VAL A 338 21.61 -5.57 -7.84
CA VAL A 338 21.83 -4.20 -7.35
C VAL A 338 21.02 -3.92 -6.09
N ILE A 339 19.76 -4.37 -6.02
CA ILE A 339 18.95 -4.26 -4.79
C ILE A 339 19.57 -5.06 -3.65
N ARG A 340 20.04 -6.29 -3.88
CA ARG A 340 20.59 -7.13 -2.80
C ARG A 340 21.89 -6.61 -2.21
N ILE A 341 22.68 -5.87 -2.98
CA ILE A 341 23.95 -5.27 -2.54
C ILE A 341 23.72 -4.01 -1.70
N TRP A 342 22.55 -3.38 -1.83
CA TRP A 342 22.16 -2.14 -1.14
C TRP A 342 21.28 -2.43 0.07
#